data_AF-A0A9N8VKI7-F1
#
_entry.id   AF-A0A9N8VKI7-F1
#
_cell.length_a   1.000
_cell.length_b   1.000
_cell.length_c   1.000
_cell.angle_alpha   90.00
_cell.angle_beta   90.00
_cell.angle_gamma   90.00
#
_symmetry.space_group_name_H-M   'P 1'
#
loop_
_entity.id
_entity.type
_entity.pdbx_description
1 polymer ?
#
loop_
_entity_poly.entity_id
_entity_poly.type
_entity_poly.pdbx_seq_one_letter_code
_entity_poly.pdbx_strand_id
1 'polypeptide(L)'
;MIRSSKSDVEGASLPDLLEEKGISWKAYMENYPGNGFSDSHSFDKLYVRKHNPFISMNQIRTNSSRYIYIVNANTLKKDIEDGTVPQYVFYS
;
A
#
# COMPACT_ATOMS: atom_id res chain seq x y z
N MET A 1 -19.16 -16.24 8.38
CA MET A 1 -17.68 -16.23 8.29
C MET A 1 -17.32 -15.68 6.91
N ILE A 2 -16.92 -14.40 6.81
CA ILE A 2 -16.55 -13.81 5.51
C ILE A 2 -15.17 -14.38 5.15
N ARG A 3 -15.10 -15.20 4.09
CA ARG A 3 -13.83 -15.67 3.54
C ARG A 3 -13.15 -14.50 2.85
N SER A 4 -12.28 -13.78 3.57
CA SER A 4 -11.32 -12.87 2.93
C SER A 4 -10.19 -13.70 2.34
N SER A 5 -10.38 -14.24 1.14
CA SER A 5 -9.29 -14.88 0.40
C SER A 5 -8.26 -13.81 0.03
N LYS A 6 -6.98 -14.11 0.26
CA LYS A 6 -5.90 -13.32 -0.33
C LYS A 6 -6.05 -13.44 -1.85
N SER A 7 -6.25 -12.31 -2.52
CA SER A 7 -6.26 -12.25 -3.97
C SER A 7 -4.93 -11.66 -4.41
N ASP A 8 -4.13 -12.48 -5.06
CA ASP A 8 -2.85 -12.11 -5.64
C ASP A 8 -3.04 -12.05 -7.16
N VAL A 9 -2.65 -10.92 -7.75
CA VAL A 9 -2.92 -10.60 -9.16
C VAL A 9 -1.58 -10.31 -9.86
N GLU A 10 -1.44 -10.88 -11.06
CA GLU A 10 -0.32 -10.65 -11.96
C GLU A 10 -0.65 -9.58 -13.00
N GLY A 11 0.39 -8.97 -13.56
CA GLY A 11 0.28 -7.99 -14.65
C GLY A 11 0.46 -6.54 -14.22
N ALA A 12 0.32 -5.64 -15.20
CA ALA A 12 0.49 -4.21 -15.00
C ALA A 12 -0.61 -3.63 -14.11
N SER A 13 -0.24 -2.59 -13.39
CA SER A 13 -1.04 -1.94 -12.36
C SER A 13 -0.92 -0.42 -12.42
N LEU A 14 -1.77 0.28 -11.66
CA LEU A 14 -1.73 1.74 -11.61
C LEU A 14 -0.32 2.27 -11.21
N PRO A 15 0.37 1.73 -10.17
CA PRO A 15 1.73 2.16 -9.86
C PRO A 15 2.74 2.04 -11.00
N ASP A 16 2.61 1.05 -11.90
CA ASP A 16 3.49 0.94 -13.06
C ASP A 16 3.33 2.15 -13.99
N LEU A 17 2.09 2.58 -14.23
CA LEU A 17 1.78 3.75 -15.06
C LEU A 17 2.23 5.07 -14.41
N LEU A 18 2.12 5.17 -13.08
CA LEU A 18 2.58 6.35 -12.33
C LEU A 18 4.11 6.45 -12.39
N GLU A 19 4.81 5.36 -12.13
CA GLU A 19 6.27 5.28 -12.16
C GLU A 19 6.82 5.55 -13.57
N GLU A 20 6.18 5.03 -14.62
CA GLU A 20 6.55 5.31 -16.02
C GLU A 20 6.50 6.82 -16.35
N LYS A 21 5.57 7.56 -15.75
CA LYS A 21 5.41 9.01 -15.96
C LYS A 21 6.16 9.86 -14.93
N GLY A 22 6.92 9.24 -14.03
CA GLY A 22 7.60 9.95 -12.94
C GLY A 22 6.64 10.61 -11.95
N ILE A 23 5.40 10.11 -11.85
CA ILE A 23 4.41 10.59 -10.88
C ILE A 23 4.66 9.88 -9.55
N SER A 24 5.03 10.63 -8.53
CA SER A 24 5.24 10.07 -7.19
C SER A 24 3.94 9.56 -6.60
N TRP A 25 3.98 8.43 -5.90
CA TRP A 25 2.81 7.80 -5.30
C TRP A 25 3.09 7.24 -3.92
N LYS A 26 2.07 7.22 -3.06
CA LYS A 26 2.09 6.51 -1.77
C LYS A 26 0.68 6.08 -1.38
N ALA A 27 0.59 4.91 -0.74
CA ALA A 27 -0.63 4.41 -0.12
C ALA A 27 -0.49 4.51 1.41
N TYR A 28 -1.39 5.25 2.04
CA TYR A 28 -1.47 5.44 3.48
C TYR A 28 -2.58 4.54 4.01
N MET A 29 -2.20 3.55 4.81
CA MET A 29 -3.11 2.50 5.27
C MET A 29 -3.22 2.52 6.80
N GLU A 30 -4.43 2.72 7.31
CA GLU A 30 -4.71 2.73 8.76
C GLU A 30 -4.28 1.41 9.41
N ASN A 31 -3.55 1.53 10.52
CA ASN A 31 -3.03 0.40 11.30
C ASN A 31 -2.17 -0.60 10.52
N TYR A 32 -1.67 -0.22 9.33
CA TYR A 32 -0.80 -1.09 8.55
C TYR A 32 0.48 -1.42 9.33
N PRO A 33 0.83 -2.71 9.51
CA PRO A 33 2.01 -3.11 10.27
C PRO A 33 3.35 -2.73 9.61
N GLY A 34 3.33 -2.34 8.33
CA GLY A 34 4.55 -2.02 7.58
C GLY A 34 5.24 -3.25 6.99
N ASN A 35 6.44 -3.03 6.45
CA ASN A 35 7.36 -4.07 5.97
C ASN A 35 6.72 -5.12 5.03
N GLY A 36 5.87 -4.68 4.09
CA GLY A 36 5.25 -5.55 3.09
C GLY A 36 4.20 -6.52 3.67
N PHE A 37 3.62 -6.23 4.84
CA PHE A 37 2.62 -7.09 5.48
C PHE A 37 1.50 -7.50 4.52
N SER A 38 1.41 -8.79 4.24
CA SER A 38 0.50 -9.36 3.24
C SER A 38 -0.45 -10.44 3.78
N ASP A 39 -0.54 -10.60 5.09
CA ASP A 39 -1.54 -11.44 5.73
C ASP A 39 -2.92 -10.79 5.73
N SER A 40 -3.98 -11.59 5.89
CA SER A 40 -5.36 -11.13 5.70
C SER A 40 -5.75 -9.99 6.65
N HIS A 41 -5.21 -9.98 7.87
CA HIS A 41 -5.38 -8.91 8.85
C HIS A 41 -4.20 -8.87 9.83
N SER A 42 -3.94 -7.71 10.44
CA SER A 42 -2.97 -7.56 11.53
C SER A 42 -3.36 -8.36 12.79
N PHE A 43 -2.43 -8.51 13.73
CA PHE A 43 -2.67 -9.21 15.00
C PHE A 43 -3.85 -8.62 15.80
N ASP A 44 -3.93 -7.30 15.88
CA ASP A 44 -5.01 -6.54 16.52
C ASP A 44 -6.30 -6.47 15.69
N LYS A 45 -6.28 -6.98 14.45
CA LYS A 45 -7.37 -6.95 13.46
C LYS A 45 -7.80 -5.53 13.03
N LEU A 46 -6.98 -4.51 13.30
CA LEU A 46 -7.26 -3.13 12.91
C LEU A 46 -6.87 -2.80 11.47
N TYR A 47 -6.00 -3.62 10.87
CA TYR A 47 -5.71 -3.58 9.43
C TYR A 47 -6.28 -4.84 8.74
N VAL A 48 -6.86 -4.67 7.56
CA VAL A 48 -7.34 -5.77 6.71
C VAL A 48 -6.80 -5.61 5.29
N ARG A 49 -6.11 -6.64 4.78
CA ARG A 49 -5.44 -6.65 3.47
C ARG A 49 -6.33 -6.19 2.32
N LYS A 50 -7.61 -6.53 2.35
CA LYS A 50 -8.56 -6.25 1.26
C LYS A 50 -8.81 -4.75 1.02
N HIS A 51 -8.45 -3.87 1.97
CA HIS A 51 -8.53 -2.41 1.80
C HIS A 51 -7.29 -1.84 1.09
N ASN A 52 -6.21 -2.61 1.02
CA ASN A 52 -4.99 -2.25 0.31
C ASN A 52 -5.00 -2.90 -1.09
N PRO A 53 -5.41 -2.18 -2.15
CA PRO A 53 -5.41 -2.75 -3.49
C PRO A 53 -3.98 -3.10 -3.97
N PHE A 54 -2.97 -2.33 -3.53
CA PHE A 54 -1.58 -2.46 -4.01
C PHE A 54 -0.88 -3.71 -3.50
N ILE A 55 -1.14 -4.15 -2.26
CA ILE A 55 -0.58 -5.40 -1.74
C ILE A 55 -1.15 -6.64 -2.45
N SER A 56 -2.21 -6.48 -3.24
CA SER A 56 -2.75 -7.56 -4.09
C SER A 56 -2.00 -7.73 -5.41
N MET A 57 -1.15 -6.77 -5.79
CA MET A 57 -0.39 -6.81 -7.03
C MET A 57 0.97 -7.46 -6.76
N ASN A 58 1.28 -8.57 -7.44
CA ASN A 58 2.51 -9.33 -7.18
C ASN A 58 3.76 -8.50 -7.46
N GLN A 59 3.74 -7.71 -8.52
CA GLN A 59 4.80 -6.77 -8.90
C GLN A 59 5.14 -5.74 -7.80
N ILE A 60 4.24 -5.51 -6.84
CA ILE A 60 4.45 -4.64 -5.67
C ILE A 60 4.76 -5.50 -4.43
N ARG A 61 3.89 -6.46 -4.10
CA ARG A 61 3.99 -7.26 -2.87
C ARG A 61 5.30 -8.01 -2.73
N THR A 62 5.88 -8.49 -3.83
CA THR A 62 7.15 -9.24 -3.82
C THR A 62 8.38 -8.38 -4.11
N ASN A 63 8.21 -7.06 -4.25
CA ASN A 63 9.29 -6.13 -4.55
C ASN A 63 9.44 -5.09 -3.43
N SER A 64 10.50 -5.23 -2.63
CA SER A 64 10.76 -4.33 -1.51
C SER A 64 10.99 -2.89 -1.90
N SER A 65 11.52 -2.63 -3.10
CA SER A 65 11.64 -1.27 -3.62
C SER A 65 10.29 -0.63 -3.94
N ARG A 66 9.19 -1.41 -3.96
CA ARG A 66 7.84 -0.90 -4.27
C ARG A 66 6.88 -0.97 -3.10
N TYR A 67 6.86 -2.06 -2.32
CA TYR A 67 5.96 -2.12 -1.16
C TYR A 67 6.31 -1.08 -0.08
N ILE A 68 7.49 -0.46 -0.13
CA ILE A 68 7.85 0.66 0.77
C ILE A 68 6.98 1.91 0.55
N TYR A 69 6.31 2.03 -0.60
CA TYR A 69 5.34 3.09 -0.87
C TYR A 69 3.96 2.80 -0.26
N ILE A 70 3.78 1.62 0.36
CA ILE A 70 2.64 1.31 1.22
C ILE A 70 3.10 1.55 2.66
N VAL A 71 2.52 2.54 3.32
CA VAL A 71 2.92 2.99 4.65
C VAL A 71 1.75 2.99 5.62
N ASN A 72 2.06 3.11 6.91
CA ASN A 72 1.04 3.37 7.92
C ASN A 72 0.45 4.77 7.72
N ALA A 73 -0.85 4.94 7.91
CA ALA A 73 -1.52 6.23 7.73
C ALA A 73 -0.93 7.38 8.57
N ASN A 74 -0.35 7.09 9.73
CA ASN A 74 0.32 8.09 10.58
C ASN A 74 1.52 8.77 9.88
N THR A 75 2.08 8.16 8.82
CA THR A 75 3.13 8.75 8.00
C THR A 75 2.67 9.99 7.22
N LEU A 76 1.36 10.12 6.92
CA LEU A 76 0.84 11.27 6.14
C LEU A 76 1.14 12.60 6.85
N LYS A 77 0.97 12.65 8.16
CA LYS A 77 1.28 13.87 8.94
C LYS A 77 2.74 14.30 8.75
N LYS A 78 3.66 13.34 8.83
CA LYS A 78 5.10 13.59 8.62
C LYS A 78 5.38 14.08 7.20
N ASP A 79 4.78 13.46 6.18
CA ASP A 79 4.99 13.89 4.80
C ASP A 79 4.42 15.29 4.52
N ILE A 80 3.33 15.69 5.19
CA ILE A 80 2.79 17.06 5.13
C ILE A 80 3.76 18.05 5.77
N GLU A 81 4.25 17.75 6.98
CA GLU A 81 5.20 18.60 7.71
C GLU A 81 6.53 18.75 6.94
N ASP A 82 7.00 17.67 6.31
CA ASP A 82 8.24 17.65 5.53
C ASP A 82 8.07 18.21 4.11
N GLY A 83 6.85 18.51 3.66
CA GLY A 83 6.57 18.95 2.28
C GLY A 83 6.84 17.88 1.21
N THR A 84 6.69 16.60 1.57
CA THR A 84 7.03 15.42 0.74
C THR A 84 5.82 14.55 0.37
N VAL A 85 4.60 15.08 0.50
CA VAL A 85 3.37 14.39 0.05
C VAL A 85 3.49 14.07 -1.45
N PRO A 86 3.23 12.82 -1.87
CA PRO A 86 3.32 12.42 -3.28
C PRO A 86 2.21 13.06 -4.12
N GLN A 87 2.39 13.04 -5.44
CA GLN A 87 1.39 13.56 -6.39
C GLN A 87 0.12 12.70 -6.42
N TYR A 88 0.25 11.38 -6.33
CA TYR A 88 -0.88 10.46 -6.16
C TYR A 88 -0.93 9.91 -4.74
N VAL A 89 -2.09 10.07 -4.10
CA VAL A 89 -2.35 9.60 -2.74
C VAL A 89 -3.52 8.63 -2.79
N PHE A 90 -3.32 7.43 -2.23
CA PHE A 90 -4.41 6.56 -1.80
C PHE A 90 -4.41 6.54 -0.27
N TYR A 91 -5.54 6.85 0.36
CA TYR A 91 -5.70 6.83 1.81
C TYR A 91 -6.85 5.91 2.17
N SER A 92 -6.63 4.99 3.10
CA SER A 92 -7.64 4.02 3.57
C SER A 92 -7.35 3.55 4.99
#